data_AF-A0AAW6ECK1-F1
#
_entry.id   AF-A0AAW6ECK1-F1
#
_cell.length_a   1.000
_cell.length_b   1.000
_cell.length_c   1.000
_cell.angle_alpha   90.00
_cell.angle_beta   90.00
_cell.angle_gamma   90.00
#
_symmetry.space_group_name_H-M   'P 1'
#
loop_
_entity.id
_entity.type
_entity.pdbx_description
1 polymer ?
#
loop_
_entity_poly.entity_id
_entity_poly.type
_entity_poly.pdbx_seq_one_letter_code
_entity_poly.pdbx_strand_id
1 'polypeptide(L)' 'MLSMSELAMNSNRKVKTKCYGEVRVWADREEAKAFFLEAMMNSDGSEHDRYSGIYIQLENGLDFCTDEDED' A
#
# COMPACT_ATOMS: atom_id res chain seq x y z
N MET A 1 -8.82 3.51 30.00
CA MET A 1 -7.61 2.98 29.36
C MET A 1 -8.09 2.14 28.20
N LEU A 2 -7.84 2.57 26.97
CA LEU A 2 -8.06 1.70 25.82
C LEU A 2 -7.14 0.50 26.00
N SER A 3 -7.71 -0.70 25.97
CA SER A 3 -6.90 -1.92 26.02
C SER A 3 -5.99 -1.90 24.80
N MET A 4 -4.69 -2.17 24.97
CA MET A 4 -3.76 -2.34 23.84
C MET A 4 -4.20 -3.45 22.86
N SER A 5 -5.27 -4.21 23.18
CA SER A 5 -5.96 -5.10 22.26
C SER A 5 -6.75 -4.40 21.14
N GLU A 6 -7.19 -3.15 21.33
CA GLU A 6 -7.86 -2.36 20.27
C GLU A 6 -6.86 -1.62 19.37
N LEU A 7 -5.57 -1.59 19.71
CA LEU A 7 -4.50 -1.14 18.82
C LEU A 7 -3.89 -2.31 18.02
N ALA A 8 -4.50 -3.50 18.08
CA ALA A 8 -4.26 -4.58 17.13
C ALA A 8 -5.16 -4.43 15.88
N MET A 9 -5.36 -3.18 15.43
CA MET A 9 -6.18 -2.82 14.26
C MET A 9 -5.46 -3.25 12.99
N ASN A 10 -5.57 -4.53 12.66
CA ASN A 10 -6.21 -5.01 11.44
C ASN A 10 -5.65 -6.42 11.16
N SER A 11 -6.48 -7.44 11.39
CA SER A 11 -6.17 -8.83 11.04
C SER A 11 -6.05 -9.04 9.51
N ASN A 12 -6.32 -8.03 8.69
CA ASN A 12 -6.08 -8.06 7.25
C ASN A 12 -4.63 -7.66 6.92
N ARG A 13 -3.69 -8.52 7.31
CA ARG A 13 -2.27 -8.35 6.96
C ARG A 13 -2.03 -8.49 5.46
N LYS A 14 -2.84 -9.29 4.78
CA LYS A 14 -2.68 -9.56 3.35
C LYS A 14 -3.25 -8.41 2.54
N VAL A 15 -2.48 -7.94 1.57
CA VAL A 15 -2.90 -6.91 0.62
C VAL A 15 -2.43 -7.29 -0.77
N LYS A 16 -3.15 -6.85 -1.79
CA LYS A 16 -2.74 -6.98 -3.19
C LYS A 16 -2.47 -5.60 -3.76
N THR A 17 -1.41 -5.49 -4.52
CA THR A 17 -1.11 -4.27 -5.28
C THR A 17 -1.04 -4.59 -6.76
N LYS A 18 -1.56 -3.71 -7.61
CA LYS A 18 -1.34 -3.75 -9.05
C LYS A 18 -0.61 -2.47 -9.46
N CYS A 19 0.65 -2.61 -9.84
CA CYS A 19 1.50 -1.49 -10.24
C CYS A 19 2.09 -1.77 -11.62
N TYR A 20 1.96 -0.85 -12.57
CA TYR A 20 2.38 -1.09 -13.96
C TYR A 20 1.77 -2.36 -14.59
N GLY A 21 0.53 -2.69 -14.20
CA GLY A 21 -0.13 -3.93 -14.63
C GLY A 21 0.34 -5.20 -13.91
N GLU A 22 1.42 -5.16 -13.12
CA GLU A 22 1.92 -6.30 -12.34
C GLU A 22 1.15 -6.41 -11.03
N VAL A 23 0.50 -7.57 -10.83
CA VAL A 23 -0.17 -7.89 -9.57
C VAL A 23 0.78 -8.60 -8.63
N ARG A 24 0.96 -8.03 -7.43
CA ARG A 24 1.71 -8.64 -6.33
C ARG A 24 0.82 -8.86 -5.13
N VAL A 25 0.96 -10.02 -4.49
CA VAL A 25 0.28 -10.36 -3.24
C VAL A 25 1.28 -10.28 -2.11
N TRP A 26 0.96 -9.50 -1.09
CA TRP A 26 1.79 -9.29 0.08
C TRP A 26 1.19 -10.06 1.26
N ALA A 27 2.06 -10.70 2.05
CA ALA A 27 1.63 -11.38 3.27
C ALA A 27 1.32 -10.39 4.39
N ASP A 28 2.01 -9.24 4.38
CA ASP A 28 1.91 -8.18 5.36
C ASP A 28 1.82 -6.80 4.67
N ARG A 29 0.91 -5.95 5.16
CA ARG A 29 0.65 -4.62 4.61
C ARG A 29 1.80 -3.66 4.87
N GLU A 30 2.53 -3.83 5.97
CA GLU A 30 3.69 -3.01 6.28
C GLU A 30 4.86 -3.33 5.35
N GLU A 31 5.01 -4.58 4.89
CA GLU A 31 5.97 -4.93 3.82
C GLU A 31 5.64 -4.21 2.52
N ALA A 32 4.35 -4.16 2.14
CA ALA A 32 3.92 -3.43 0.95
C ALA A 32 4.20 -1.93 1.10
N LYS A 33 3.89 -1.33 2.24
CA LYS A 33 4.14 0.09 2.51
C LYS A 33 5.63 0.42 2.43
N ALA A 34 6.49 -0.39 3.04
CA ALA A 34 7.94 -0.18 2.98
C ALA A 34 8.46 -0.20 1.54
N PHE A 35 7.98 -1.14 0.72
CA PHE A 35 8.33 -1.21 -0.70
C PHE A 35 7.92 0.06 -1.47
N PHE A 36 6.67 0.50 -1.34
CA PHE A 36 6.20 1.68 -2.08
C PHE A 36 6.79 2.99 -1.55
N LEU A 37 7.14 3.06 -0.26
CA LEU A 37 7.87 4.18 0.31
C LEU A 37 9.29 4.28 -0.25
N GLU A 38 10.02 3.16 -0.30
CA GLU A 38 11.36 3.12 -0.91
C GLU A 38 11.30 3.47 -2.40
N ALA A 39 10.32 2.94 -3.14
CA ALA A 39 10.14 3.24 -4.55
C ALA A 39 9.86 4.73 -4.78
N MET A 40 9.02 5.36 -3.95
CA MET A 40 8.77 6.80 -3.98
C MET A 40 10.04 7.62 -3.72
N MET A 41 10.83 7.25 -2.71
CA MET A 41 12.07 7.96 -2.37
C MET A 41 13.13 7.91 -3.48
N ASN A 42 13.05 6.91 -4.38
CA ASN A 42 14.02 6.67 -5.45
C ASN A 42 13.45 6.98 -6.85
N SER A 43 12.30 7.64 -6.94
CA SER A 43 11.67 8.00 -8.21
C SER A 43 11.22 9.47 -8.21
N ASP A 44 10.95 9.98 -9.40
CA ASP A 44 10.51 11.34 -9.63
C ASP A 44 9.33 11.38 -10.62
N GLY A 45 8.60 12.51 -10.65
CA GLY A 45 7.54 12.77 -11.63
C GLY A 45 6.41 11.73 -11.60
N SER A 46 5.98 11.29 -12.78
CA SER A 46 4.83 10.37 -12.89
C SER A 46 5.04 9.02 -12.23
N GLU A 47 6.29 8.56 -12.08
CA GLU A 47 6.59 7.31 -11.39
C GLU A 47 6.43 7.47 -9.87
N HIS A 48 6.96 8.56 -9.31
CA HIS A 48 6.73 8.94 -7.92
C HIS A 48 5.23 9.03 -7.60
N ASP A 49 4.45 9.67 -8.48
CA ASP A 49 3.01 9.87 -8.29
C ASP A 49 2.24 8.53 -8.26
N ARG A 50 2.62 7.56 -9.10
CA ARG A 50 2.05 6.20 -9.09
C ARG A 50 2.31 5.48 -7.78
N TYR A 51 3.56 5.47 -7.32
CA TYR A 51 3.91 4.83 -6.05
C TYR A 51 3.24 5.52 -4.85
N SER A 52 3.14 6.85 -4.88
CA SER A 52 2.42 7.65 -3.89
C SER A 52 0.93 7.30 -3.83
N GLY A 53 0.27 7.16 -4.98
CA GLY A 53 -1.13 6.74 -5.06
C GLY A 53 -1.36 5.38 -4.39
N ILE A 54 -0.50 4.39 -4.68
CA ILE A 54 -0.61 3.06 -4.05
C ILE A 54 -0.30 3.13 -2.55
N TYR A 55 0.72 3.89 -2.13
CA TYR A 55 1.07 4.05 -0.72
C TYR A 55 -0.07 4.66 0.10
N ILE A 56 -0.73 5.69 -0.42
CA ILE A 56 -1.90 6.32 0.23
C ILE A 56 -3.06 5.31 0.35
N GLN A 57 -3.29 4.49 -0.66
CA GLN A 57 -4.31 3.44 -0.60
C GLN A 57 -4.00 2.39 0.48
N LEU A 58 -2.72 2.01 0.63
CA LEU A 58 -2.25 1.11 1.69
C LEU A 58 -2.46 1.72 3.09
N GLU A 59 -2.14 3.01 3.27
CA GLU A 59 -2.38 3.75 4.52
C GLU A 59 -3.86 3.85 4.87
N ASN A 60 -4.72 4.05 3.86
CA ASN A 60 -6.18 4.06 4.02
C ASN A 60 -6.77 2.65 4.27
N GLY A 61 -5.94 1.61 4.19
CA GLY A 61 -6.31 0.26 4.57
C GLY A 61 -7.05 -0.55 3.51
N LEU A 62 -6.95 -0.17 2.23
CA LEU A 62 -7.52 -0.91 1.10
C LEU A 62 -6.88 -2.29 0.93
N ASP A 63 -7.68 -3.28 0.52
CA ASP A 63 -7.23 -4.66 0.33
C ASP A 63 -6.66 -4.92 -1.08
N PHE A 64 -7.06 -4.09 -2.04
CA PHE A 64 -6.51 -4.03 -3.39
C PHE A 64 -6.15 -2.58 -3.71
N CYS A 65 -4.87 -2.32 -3.98
CA CYS A 65 -4.36 -0.97 -4.25
C CYS A 65 -3.75 -0.94 -5.66
N THR A 66 -3.99 0.12 -6.44
CA THR A 66 -3.51 0.18 -7.83
C THR A 66 -3.12 1.58 -8.29
N ASP A 67 -2.20 1.66 -9.26
CA ASP A 67 -1.82 2.91 -9.94
C ASP A 67 -2.69 3.21 -11.18
N GLU A 68 -3.72 2.41 -11.43
CA GLU A 68 -4.72 2.66 -12.46
C GLU A 68 -5.83 3.55 -11.89
N ASP A 69 -6.23 4.57 -12.65
CA ASP A 69 -7.41 5.37 -12.35
C ASP A 69 -8.67 4.51 -12.58
N GLU A 70 -9.69 4.67 -11.73
CA GLU A 70 -11.02 4.10 -12.00
C GLU A 70 -11.63 4.88 -13.18
N ASP A 71 -11.77 4.24 -14.35
CA ASP A 71 -12.43 4.79 -15.56
C ASP A 71 -13.88 5.26 -15.31
#